data_AF-A0A142BB43-F1
#
_entry.id   AF-A0A142BB43-F1
#
_cell.length_a   1.000
_cell.length_b   1.000
_cell.length_c   1.000
_cell.angle_alpha   90.00
_cell.angle_beta   90.00
_cell.angle_gamma   90.00
#
_symmetry.space_group_name_H-M   'P 1'
#
loop_
_entity.id
_entity.type
_entity.pdbx_description
1 polymer ?
#
loop_
_entity_poly.entity_id
_entity_poly.type
_entity_poly.pdbx_seq_one_letter_code
_entity_poly.pdbx_strand_id
1 'polypeptide(L)'
;MLKLTKNQSTWFENATDQEQKAFMRKGPAEVAQFFNIKTEKESFAPAVRGVRIAGTTEDINKAQKYAEEFLDKLQQEDLPVLDEYSLGIDGSSVTQAETCYEKDLRIEGVLHLGSLLATDAFEGRCLENLHDEFIDILISESIEIEESMKPLRPSFDDEELNDDVGSLVADFLLSHNFQGFAVYISCPVKKYHSDTSASYSWGWKRTSWVYGESFEEAFKNATAWADRMKQIDLDKFKAKQEETETN
;
A
#
# COMPACT_ATOMS: atom_id res chain seq x y z
N MET A 1 13.54 7.67 14.33
CA MET A 1 14.55 7.07 13.46
C MET A 1 13.87 6.11 12.51
N LEU A 2 13.95 6.41 11.22
CA LEU A 2 13.51 5.53 10.15
C LEU A 2 14.31 4.22 10.20
N LYS A 3 13.62 3.09 10.06
CA LYS A 3 14.27 1.78 9.96
C LYS A 3 14.36 1.40 8.50
N LEU A 4 15.55 1.03 8.06
CA LEU A 4 15.76 0.47 6.73
C LEU A 4 15.00 -0.86 6.59
N THR A 5 14.43 -1.08 5.41
CA THR A 5 13.92 -2.41 5.04
C THR A 5 15.07 -3.41 4.92
N LYS A 6 14.73 -4.70 4.83
CA LYS A 6 15.72 -5.75 4.58
C LYS A 6 16.47 -5.50 3.26
N ASN A 7 15.75 -5.17 2.18
CA ASN A 7 16.35 -4.90 0.89
C ASN A 7 17.28 -3.67 0.93
N GLN A 8 16.84 -2.58 1.57
CA GLN A 8 17.68 -1.40 1.77
C GLN A 8 18.96 -1.74 2.56
N SER A 9 18.84 -2.49 3.65
CA SER A 9 19.99 -2.91 4.47
C SER A 9 20.97 -3.77 3.67
N THR A 10 20.46 -4.81 2.98
CA THR A 10 21.27 -5.72 2.17
C THR A 10 21.93 -5.01 0.99
N TRP A 11 21.22 -4.12 0.29
CA TRP A 11 21.80 -3.33 -0.77
C TRP A 11 22.90 -2.40 -0.22
N PHE A 12 22.62 -1.70 0.87
CA PHE A 12 23.55 -0.72 1.45
C PHE A 12 24.88 -1.37 1.86
N GLU A 13 24.85 -2.57 2.45
CA GLU A 13 26.05 -3.34 2.83
C GLU A 13 26.96 -3.71 1.65
N ASN A 14 26.40 -3.82 0.44
CA ASN A 14 27.13 -4.20 -0.77
C ASN A 14 27.41 -3.02 -1.71
N ALA A 15 26.78 -1.87 -1.48
CA ALA A 15 26.94 -0.67 -2.27
C ALA A 15 28.32 -0.03 -2.04
N THR A 16 28.82 0.66 -3.06
CA THR A 16 30.05 1.47 -2.95
C THR A 16 29.83 2.67 -2.02
N ASP A 17 30.91 3.23 -1.49
CA ASP A 17 30.85 4.44 -0.65
C ASP A 17 30.08 5.60 -1.31
N GLN A 18 30.25 5.78 -2.62
CA GLN A 18 29.55 6.82 -3.39
C GLN A 18 28.05 6.55 -3.48
N GLU A 19 27.64 5.30 -3.67
CA GLU A 19 26.23 4.90 -3.70
C GLU A 19 25.59 4.98 -2.31
N GLN A 20 26.28 4.54 -1.26
CA GLN A 20 25.82 4.67 0.12
C GLN A 20 25.56 6.14 0.48
N LYS A 21 26.49 7.03 0.12
CA LYS A 21 26.32 8.48 0.27
C LYS A 21 25.14 9.00 -0.54
N ALA A 22 25.01 8.58 -1.80
CA ALA A 22 23.91 8.99 -2.68
C ALA A 22 22.54 8.58 -2.10
N PHE A 23 22.47 7.40 -1.50
CA PHE A 23 21.28 6.91 -0.80
C PHE A 23 20.97 7.76 0.44
N MET A 24 21.96 7.98 1.32
CA MET A 24 21.77 8.78 2.54
C MET A 24 21.34 10.22 2.21
N ARG A 25 21.85 10.83 1.13
CA ARG A 25 21.54 12.21 0.72
C ARG A 25 20.04 12.50 0.56
N LYS A 26 19.22 11.50 0.21
CA LYS A 26 17.77 11.70 -0.02
C LYS A 26 16.91 11.59 1.24
N GLY A 27 17.47 11.23 2.39
CA GLY A 27 16.71 11.05 3.63
C GLY A 27 16.94 12.14 4.66
N PRO A 28 16.15 12.12 5.74
CA PRO A 28 16.28 13.10 6.82
C PRO A 28 17.55 12.84 7.65
N ALA A 29 18.07 13.91 8.25
CA ALA A 29 18.95 13.82 9.40
C ALA A 29 18.14 13.45 10.64
N GLU A 30 18.62 12.47 11.40
CA GLU A 30 17.90 11.87 12.52
C GLU A 30 18.83 11.53 13.68
N VAL A 31 18.24 11.18 14.82
CA VAL A 31 18.94 10.62 15.97
C VAL A 31 18.39 9.24 16.33
N ALA A 32 19.30 8.29 16.50
CA ALA A 32 19.03 6.98 17.07
C ALA A 32 19.18 7.05 18.60
N GLN A 33 18.11 6.74 19.35
CA GLN A 33 18.13 6.70 20.81
C GLN A 33 18.34 5.26 21.29
N PHE A 34 19.22 5.10 22.27
CA PHE A 34 19.52 3.84 22.92
C PHE A 34 19.38 4.00 24.44
N PHE A 35 18.71 3.06 25.08
CA PHE A 35 18.60 3.00 26.53
C PHE A 35 19.33 1.78 27.07
N ASN A 36 20.31 2.01 27.94
CA ASN A 36 21.01 0.93 28.62
C ASN A 36 20.31 0.62 29.94
N ILE A 37 19.58 -0.50 29.99
CA ILE A 37 18.82 -0.95 31.16
C ILE A 37 19.71 -1.14 32.40
N LYS A 38 20.98 -1.55 32.23
CA LYS A 38 21.88 -1.81 33.37
C LYS A 38 22.39 -0.54 34.03
N THR A 39 22.62 0.50 33.24
CA THR A 39 23.15 1.78 33.74
C THR A 39 22.08 2.85 33.85
N GLU A 40 20.86 2.56 33.41
CA GLU A 40 19.74 3.50 33.30
C GLU A 40 20.10 4.79 32.55
N LYS A 41 21.01 4.66 31.58
CA LYS A 41 21.52 5.79 30.80
C LYS A 41 21.01 5.75 29.38
N GLU A 42 20.60 6.91 28.90
CA GLU A 42 20.33 7.15 27.49
C GLU A 42 21.62 7.53 26.75
N SER A 43 21.68 7.13 25.50
CA SER A 43 22.72 7.57 24.57
C SER A 43 22.13 7.73 23.18
N PHE A 44 22.71 8.63 22.40
CA PHE A 44 22.19 9.12 21.15
C PHE A 44 23.24 8.95 20.07
N ALA A 45 22.90 8.42 18.90
CA ALA A 45 23.80 8.39 17.76
C ALA A 45 23.24 9.19 16.59
N PRO A 46 24.05 9.99 15.88
CA PRO A 46 23.63 10.65 14.66
C PRO A 46 23.33 9.60 13.58
N ALA A 47 22.25 9.82 12.85
CA ALA A 47 21.85 8.98 11.73
C ALA A 47 21.35 9.84 10.56
N VAL A 48 21.47 9.30 9.34
CA VAL A 48 20.87 9.89 8.14
C VAL A 48 20.16 8.79 7.39
N ARG A 49 18.88 9.00 7.07
CA ARG A 49 18.03 8.02 6.37
C ARG A 49 18.09 6.63 7.04
N GLY A 50 17.98 6.56 8.37
CA GLY A 50 18.08 5.30 9.09
C GLY A 50 19.47 4.63 9.15
N VAL A 51 20.53 5.27 8.62
CA VAL A 51 21.92 4.79 8.72
C VAL A 51 22.66 5.55 9.81
N ARG A 52 23.26 4.84 10.76
CA ARG A 52 24.10 5.47 11.80
C ARG A 52 25.43 5.92 11.20
N ILE A 53 25.77 7.20 11.36
CA ILE A 53 26.96 7.81 10.73
C ILE A 53 28.13 8.03 11.70
N ALA A 54 27.90 7.97 13.02
CA ALA A 54 28.95 8.05 14.03
C ALA A 54 28.61 7.27 15.31
N GLY A 55 29.53 7.27 16.27
CA GLY A 55 29.34 6.68 17.60
C GLY A 55 28.28 7.40 18.44
N THR A 56 27.98 6.86 19.63
CA THR A 56 26.99 7.42 20.55
C THR A 56 27.56 8.58 21.38
N THR A 57 26.67 9.46 21.84
CA THR A 57 26.92 10.57 22.77
C THR A 57 25.80 10.67 23.81
N GLU A 58 26.05 11.28 24.97
CA GLU A 58 25.01 11.54 25.98
C GLU A 58 24.16 12.78 25.64
N ASP A 59 24.51 13.55 24.59
CA ASP A 59 23.82 14.79 24.20
C ASP A 59 23.06 14.62 22.86
N ILE A 60 21.73 14.66 22.92
CA ILE A 60 20.85 14.57 21.75
C ILE A 60 21.07 15.70 20.74
N ASN A 61 21.30 16.93 21.20
CA ASN A 61 21.49 18.09 20.31
C ASN A 61 22.80 17.98 19.56
N LYS A 62 23.84 17.44 20.22
CA LYS A 62 25.13 17.17 19.58
C LYS A 62 25.00 16.09 18.51
N ALA A 63 24.25 15.02 18.76
CA ALA A 63 23.97 14.00 17.76
C ALA A 63 23.18 14.59 16.57
N GLN A 64 22.09 15.33 16.85
CA GLN A 64 21.28 15.95 15.80
C GLN A 64 22.10 16.88 14.92
N LYS A 65 22.85 17.80 15.52
CA LYS A 65 23.71 18.74 14.79
C LYS A 65 24.74 18.04 13.91
N TYR A 66 25.33 16.95 14.39
CA TYR A 66 26.28 16.18 13.58
C TYR A 66 25.60 15.51 12.38
N ALA A 67 24.38 15.00 12.54
CA ALA A 67 23.60 14.43 11.44
C ALA A 67 23.26 15.47 10.37
N GLU A 68 22.84 16.67 10.81
CA GLU A 68 22.56 17.81 9.92
C GLU A 68 23.81 18.26 9.16
N GLU A 69 24.92 18.51 9.85
CA GLU A 69 26.18 18.91 9.21
C GLU A 69 26.72 17.86 8.24
N PHE A 70 26.48 16.57 8.51
CA PHE A 70 26.86 15.50 7.59
C PHE A 70 25.96 15.48 6.36
N LEU A 71 24.63 15.59 6.53
CA LEU A 71 23.69 15.64 5.42
C LEU A 71 23.94 16.86 4.53
N ASP A 72 24.22 18.03 5.11
CA ASP A 72 24.56 19.25 4.36
C ASP A 72 25.80 19.08 3.47
N LYS A 73 26.80 18.32 3.95
CA LYS A 73 27.98 17.98 3.14
C LYS A 73 27.60 17.05 1.99
N LEU A 74 26.80 16.02 2.25
CA LEU A 74 26.33 15.11 1.19
C LEU A 74 25.54 15.84 0.10
N GLN A 75 24.74 16.86 0.48
CA GLN A 75 23.97 17.66 -0.47
C GLN A 75 24.85 18.46 -1.44
N GLN A 76 26.09 18.77 -1.06
CA GLN A 76 27.05 19.52 -1.87
C GLN A 76 27.96 18.61 -2.72
N GLU A 77 28.01 17.32 -2.43
CA GLU A 77 28.83 16.35 -3.17
C GLU A 77 28.17 15.97 -4.52
N ASP A 78 29.01 15.83 -5.55
CA ASP A 78 28.62 15.27 -6.85
C ASP A 78 28.54 13.74 -6.74
N LEU A 79 27.38 13.26 -6.31
CA LEU A 79 27.09 11.84 -6.07
C LEU A 79 26.21 11.25 -7.19
N PRO A 80 26.37 9.95 -7.51
CA PRO A 80 25.59 9.30 -8.54
C PRO A 80 24.07 9.38 -8.31
N VAL A 81 23.30 9.34 -9.40
CA VAL A 81 21.84 9.24 -9.34
C VAL A 81 21.47 7.77 -9.22
N LEU A 82 20.85 7.40 -8.11
CA LEU A 82 20.34 6.05 -7.88
C LEU A 82 18.93 5.90 -8.43
N ASP A 83 18.73 4.89 -9.27
CA ASP A 83 17.41 4.34 -9.59
C ASP A 83 16.96 3.39 -8.47
N GLU A 84 16.39 3.98 -7.42
CA GLU A 84 16.00 3.25 -6.21
C GLU A 84 14.84 2.29 -6.44
N TYR A 85 14.01 2.53 -7.45
CA TYR A 85 12.89 1.66 -7.80
C TYR A 85 13.41 0.35 -8.38
N SER A 86 14.27 0.42 -9.40
CA SER A 86 14.89 -0.78 -10.01
C SER A 86 15.77 -1.54 -9.02
N LEU A 87 16.35 -0.85 -8.03
CA LEU A 87 17.13 -1.46 -6.94
C LEU A 87 16.26 -2.03 -5.82
N GLY A 88 14.95 -1.77 -5.79
CA GLY A 88 14.04 -2.21 -4.74
C GLY A 88 14.32 -1.58 -3.37
N ILE A 89 14.85 -0.35 -3.35
CA ILE A 89 15.26 0.40 -2.15
C ILE A 89 14.55 1.74 -1.98
N ASP A 90 13.57 2.04 -2.83
CA ASP A 90 12.79 3.29 -2.83
C ASP A 90 11.93 3.49 -1.57
N GLY A 91 11.66 2.41 -0.83
CA GLY A 91 10.85 2.44 0.40
C GLY A 91 9.34 2.37 0.14
N SER A 92 8.92 2.13 -1.09
CA SER A 92 7.51 2.06 -1.50
C SER A 92 6.67 1.15 -0.61
N SER A 93 7.18 -0.04 -0.25
CA SER A 93 6.44 -0.98 0.61
C SER A 93 6.14 -0.43 2.01
N VAL A 94 7.04 0.39 2.58
CA VAL A 94 6.81 1.01 3.89
C VAL A 94 5.75 2.10 3.75
N THR A 95 5.88 2.96 2.74
CA THR A 95 4.89 4.01 2.46
C THR A 95 3.50 3.45 2.17
N GLN A 96 3.41 2.32 1.45
CA GLN A 96 2.16 1.63 1.20
C GLN A 96 1.56 1.07 2.50
N ALA A 97 2.38 0.48 3.38
CA ALA A 97 1.91 -0.01 4.68
C ALA A 97 1.38 1.12 5.58
N GLU A 98 2.08 2.26 5.63
CA GLU A 98 1.65 3.46 6.35
C GLU A 98 0.33 4.00 5.78
N THR A 99 0.22 4.06 4.44
CA THR A 99 -1.02 4.49 3.76
C THR A 99 -2.20 3.57 4.11
N CYS A 100 -1.98 2.26 4.12
CA CYS A 100 -3.01 1.28 4.53
C CYS A 100 -3.45 1.50 5.98
N TYR A 101 -2.50 1.77 6.89
CA TYR A 101 -2.80 2.07 8.28
C TYR A 101 -3.62 3.36 8.43
N GLU A 102 -3.19 4.46 7.80
CA GLU A 102 -3.86 5.76 7.87
C GLU A 102 -5.27 5.75 7.29
N LYS A 103 -5.50 4.95 6.25
CA LYS A 103 -6.79 4.85 5.55
C LYS A 103 -7.70 3.74 6.08
N ASP A 104 -7.26 2.96 7.07
CA ASP A 104 -7.94 1.74 7.51
C ASP A 104 -8.25 0.81 6.32
N LEU A 105 -7.28 0.62 5.43
CA LEU A 105 -7.38 -0.21 4.24
C LEU A 105 -6.61 -1.51 4.45
N ARG A 106 -7.21 -2.64 4.02
CA ARG A 106 -6.52 -3.92 3.90
C ARG A 106 -6.58 -4.44 2.48
N ILE A 107 -5.46 -4.99 2.02
CA ILE A 107 -5.42 -5.88 0.86
C ILE A 107 -5.68 -7.28 1.40
N GLU A 108 -6.77 -7.88 0.95
CA GLU A 108 -7.23 -9.21 1.37
C GLU A 108 -6.79 -10.28 0.36
N GLY A 109 -6.60 -9.90 -0.91
CA GLY A 109 -6.16 -10.80 -1.97
C GLY A 109 -5.60 -10.05 -3.19
N VAL A 110 -4.74 -10.71 -3.94
CA VAL A 110 -4.15 -10.19 -5.17
C VAL A 110 -4.16 -11.27 -6.23
N LEU A 111 -4.73 -10.96 -7.39
CA LEU A 111 -4.70 -11.79 -8.59
C LEU A 111 -3.87 -11.06 -9.65
N HIS A 112 -2.76 -11.67 -10.07
CA HIS A 112 -2.02 -11.22 -11.25
C HIS A 112 -2.61 -11.91 -12.47
N LEU A 113 -3.49 -11.21 -13.19
CA LEU A 113 -4.32 -11.78 -14.25
C LEU A 113 -3.47 -12.36 -15.37
N GLY A 114 -2.40 -11.67 -15.77
CA GLY A 114 -1.50 -12.17 -16.82
C GLY A 114 -0.91 -13.54 -16.50
N SER A 115 -0.50 -13.80 -15.24
CA SER A 115 0.01 -15.14 -14.87
C SER A 115 -1.08 -16.19 -14.78
N LEU A 116 -2.29 -15.80 -14.34
CA LEU A 116 -3.40 -16.74 -14.23
C LEU A 116 -3.86 -17.16 -15.62
N LEU A 117 -4.05 -16.19 -16.54
CA LEU A 117 -4.49 -16.41 -17.92
C LEU A 117 -3.44 -17.12 -18.78
N ALA A 118 -2.15 -16.96 -18.47
CA ALA A 118 -1.07 -17.66 -19.19
C ALA A 118 -0.95 -19.15 -18.81
N THR A 119 -1.78 -19.63 -17.89
CA THR A 119 -1.75 -21.00 -17.38
C THR A 119 -3.17 -21.55 -17.24
N ASP A 120 -3.31 -22.86 -17.07
CA ASP A 120 -4.61 -23.48 -16.79
C ASP A 120 -5.13 -23.13 -15.36
N ALA A 121 -4.44 -22.25 -14.61
CA ALA A 121 -4.79 -21.90 -13.23
C ALA A 121 -6.05 -21.04 -13.11
N PHE A 122 -6.40 -20.29 -14.16
CA PHE A 122 -7.66 -19.57 -14.23
C PHE A 122 -8.84 -20.55 -14.32
N GLU A 123 -8.72 -21.60 -15.13
CA GLU A 123 -9.76 -22.62 -15.30
C GLU A 123 -9.76 -23.65 -14.13
N GLY A 124 -8.58 -23.93 -13.58
CA GLY A 124 -8.31 -25.06 -12.69
C GLY A 124 -8.69 -24.90 -11.21
N ARG A 125 -9.49 -23.90 -10.83
CA ARG A 125 -9.92 -23.61 -9.43
C ARG A 125 -8.77 -23.65 -8.40
N CYS A 126 -7.55 -23.32 -8.79
CA CYS A 126 -6.36 -23.46 -7.94
C CYS A 126 -6.31 -22.46 -6.77
N LEU A 127 -7.19 -21.45 -6.79
CA LEU A 127 -7.31 -20.40 -5.79
C LEU A 127 -8.72 -20.45 -5.18
N GLU A 128 -8.99 -21.47 -4.37
CA GLU A 128 -10.30 -21.69 -3.74
C GLU A 128 -10.85 -20.38 -3.13
N ASN A 129 -12.09 -20.02 -3.51
CA ASN A 129 -12.89 -18.84 -3.10
C ASN A 129 -12.49 -17.47 -3.66
N LEU A 130 -11.21 -17.09 -3.73
CA LEU A 130 -10.83 -15.73 -4.16
C LEU A 130 -11.08 -15.52 -5.66
N HIS A 131 -10.77 -16.54 -6.46
CA HIS A 131 -10.98 -16.52 -7.90
C HIS A 131 -12.47 -16.59 -8.26
N ASP A 132 -13.23 -17.44 -7.57
CA ASP A 132 -14.67 -17.56 -7.79
C ASP A 132 -15.41 -16.26 -7.41
N GLU A 133 -15.04 -15.62 -6.28
CA GLU A 133 -15.60 -14.31 -5.89
C GLU A 133 -15.27 -13.22 -6.93
N PHE A 134 -14.09 -13.27 -7.54
CA PHE A 134 -13.72 -12.35 -8.62
C PHE A 134 -14.60 -12.55 -9.87
N ILE A 135 -14.76 -13.80 -10.33
CA ILE A 135 -15.61 -14.14 -11.47
C ILE A 135 -17.06 -13.72 -11.20
N ASP A 136 -17.60 -14.09 -10.04
CA ASP A 136 -18.99 -13.80 -9.64
C ASP A 136 -19.27 -12.28 -9.70
N ILE A 137 -18.31 -11.46 -9.28
CA ILE A 137 -18.44 -9.99 -9.31
C ILE A 137 -18.42 -9.45 -10.74
N LEU A 138 -17.58 -10.02 -11.62
CA LEU A 138 -17.53 -9.60 -13.02
C LEU A 138 -18.84 -9.91 -13.74
N ILE A 139 -19.42 -11.09 -13.55
CA ILE A 139 -20.63 -11.53 -14.26
C ILE A 139 -21.94 -11.02 -13.64
N SER A 140 -21.94 -10.63 -12.36
CA SER A 140 -23.19 -10.22 -11.69
C SER A 140 -23.61 -8.79 -12.01
N GLU A 141 -24.62 -8.60 -12.85
CA GLU A 141 -25.15 -7.27 -13.18
C GLU A 141 -25.67 -6.48 -11.96
N SER A 142 -26.12 -7.20 -10.92
CA SER A 142 -26.70 -6.60 -9.71
C SER A 142 -25.67 -6.06 -8.72
N ILE A 143 -24.39 -6.42 -8.90
CA ILE A 143 -23.30 -5.95 -8.05
C ILE A 143 -22.70 -4.69 -8.67
N GLU A 144 -22.74 -3.59 -7.92
CA GLU A 144 -21.99 -2.39 -8.23
C GLU A 144 -20.49 -2.66 -8.03
N ILE A 145 -19.70 -2.40 -9.07
CA ILE A 145 -18.25 -2.61 -9.08
C ILE A 145 -17.53 -1.28 -9.23
N GLU A 146 -16.29 -1.25 -8.76
CA GLU A 146 -15.46 -0.04 -8.86
C GLU A 146 -15.20 0.37 -10.30
N GLU A 147 -14.99 1.67 -10.51
CA GLU A 147 -14.75 2.23 -11.85
C GLU A 147 -13.59 1.52 -12.57
N SER A 148 -12.51 1.20 -11.85
CA SER A 148 -11.37 0.46 -12.40
C SER A 148 -11.73 -0.94 -12.87
N MET A 149 -12.77 -1.56 -12.31
CA MET A 149 -13.22 -2.91 -12.65
C MET A 149 -14.19 -2.94 -13.84
N LYS A 150 -14.85 -1.82 -14.16
CA LYS A 150 -15.87 -1.79 -15.22
C LYS A 150 -15.36 -2.28 -16.59
N PRO A 151 -14.14 -1.96 -17.05
CA PRO A 151 -13.64 -2.47 -18.32
C PRO A 151 -13.49 -4.00 -18.36
N LEU A 152 -13.37 -4.66 -17.20
CA LEU A 152 -13.20 -6.10 -17.08
C LEU A 152 -14.53 -6.85 -17.09
N ARG A 153 -15.68 -6.15 -17.03
CA ARG A 153 -17.00 -6.80 -17.03
C ARG A 153 -17.34 -7.25 -18.46
N PRO A 154 -17.43 -8.56 -18.71
CA PRO A 154 -17.92 -9.05 -19.99
C PRO A 154 -19.42 -8.80 -20.13
N SER A 155 -19.89 -8.74 -21.38
CA SER A 155 -21.31 -8.73 -21.72
C SER A 155 -21.64 -10.08 -22.34
N PHE A 156 -22.00 -11.06 -21.51
CA PHE A 156 -22.45 -12.38 -21.96
C PHE A 156 -23.98 -12.43 -21.98
N ASP A 157 -24.55 -13.13 -22.96
CA ASP A 157 -25.98 -13.42 -22.96
C ASP A 157 -26.29 -14.54 -21.93
N ASP A 158 -27.50 -14.55 -21.35
CA ASP A 158 -27.91 -15.56 -20.34
C ASP A 158 -27.75 -17.02 -20.84
N GLU A 159 -27.77 -17.25 -22.15
CA GLU A 159 -27.56 -18.56 -22.77
C GLU A 159 -26.08 -19.01 -22.77
N GLU A 160 -25.14 -18.08 -22.68
CA GLU A 160 -23.69 -18.33 -22.63
C GLU A 160 -23.21 -18.69 -21.22
N LEU A 161 -23.94 -18.29 -20.17
CA LEU A 161 -23.63 -18.55 -18.76
C LEU A 161 -23.93 -20.00 -18.31
N ASN A 162 -23.45 -20.98 -19.06
CA ASN A 162 -23.54 -22.42 -18.75
C ASN A 162 -22.39 -22.88 -17.80
N ASP A 163 -22.12 -24.19 -17.72
CA ASP A 163 -21.17 -24.81 -16.77
C ASP A 163 -19.70 -24.32 -16.87
N ASP A 164 -19.33 -23.46 -17.82
CA ASP A 164 -17.95 -23.01 -18.06
C ASP A 164 -17.76 -21.48 -18.11
N VAL A 165 -18.41 -20.75 -17.20
CA VAL A 165 -18.28 -19.29 -17.07
C VAL A 165 -16.82 -18.84 -16.88
N GLY A 166 -16.02 -19.64 -16.17
CA GLY A 166 -14.61 -19.33 -15.93
C GLY A 166 -13.81 -19.19 -17.23
N SER A 167 -13.98 -20.14 -18.16
CA SER A 167 -13.27 -20.09 -19.45
C SER A 167 -13.74 -18.91 -20.31
N LEU A 168 -15.03 -18.59 -20.30
CA LEU A 168 -15.56 -17.41 -21.02
C LEU A 168 -14.96 -16.10 -20.49
N VAL A 169 -14.89 -15.95 -19.16
CA VAL A 169 -14.24 -14.77 -18.54
C VAL A 169 -12.75 -14.75 -18.90
N ALA A 170 -12.06 -15.90 -18.89
CA ALA A 170 -10.65 -15.99 -19.27
C ALA A 170 -10.42 -15.52 -20.71
N ASP A 171 -11.20 -16.03 -21.66
CA ASP A 171 -11.14 -15.68 -23.07
C ASP A 171 -11.44 -14.19 -23.30
N PHE A 172 -12.42 -13.64 -22.58
CA PHE A 172 -12.71 -12.21 -22.63
C PHE A 172 -11.51 -11.39 -22.14
N LEU A 173 -10.95 -11.70 -20.97
CA LEU A 173 -9.83 -10.95 -20.41
C LEU A 173 -8.59 -11.05 -21.31
N LEU A 174 -8.31 -12.23 -21.85
CA LEU A 174 -7.18 -12.47 -22.75
C LEU A 174 -7.34 -11.72 -24.07
N SER A 175 -8.52 -11.77 -24.71
CA SER A 175 -8.79 -11.09 -25.98
C SER A 175 -8.74 -9.56 -25.88
N HIS A 176 -9.00 -9.01 -24.70
CA HIS A 176 -8.91 -7.58 -24.41
C HIS A 176 -7.57 -7.15 -23.79
N ASN A 177 -6.62 -8.09 -23.65
CA ASN A 177 -5.29 -7.85 -23.11
C ASN A 177 -5.28 -7.30 -21.68
N PHE A 178 -6.22 -7.72 -20.84
CA PHE A 178 -6.21 -7.42 -19.40
C PHE A 178 -5.23 -8.36 -18.68
N GLN A 179 -4.02 -7.87 -18.42
CA GLN A 179 -2.94 -8.67 -17.82
C GLN A 179 -2.50 -8.17 -16.43
N GLY A 180 -3.10 -7.08 -15.94
CA GLY A 180 -2.70 -6.40 -14.71
C GLY A 180 -3.07 -7.13 -13.42
N PHE A 181 -3.30 -6.34 -12.38
CA PHE A 181 -3.57 -6.79 -11.02
C PHE A 181 -5.02 -6.50 -10.64
N ALA A 182 -5.78 -7.54 -10.34
CA ALA A 182 -7.03 -7.41 -9.60
C ALA A 182 -6.74 -7.58 -8.10
N VAL A 183 -7.11 -6.60 -7.30
CA VAL A 183 -6.79 -6.54 -5.87
C VAL A 183 -8.09 -6.51 -5.08
N TYR A 184 -8.28 -7.50 -4.21
CA TYR A 184 -9.39 -7.57 -3.28
C TYR A 184 -9.05 -6.78 -2.03
N ILE A 185 -9.91 -5.83 -1.67
CA ILE A 185 -9.65 -4.86 -0.62
C ILE A 185 -10.79 -4.77 0.38
N SER A 186 -10.48 -4.31 1.58
CA SER A 186 -11.49 -4.05 2.61
C SER A 186 -11.22 -2.82 3.46
N CYS A 187 -12.30 -2.18 3.92
CA CYS A 187 -12.30 -1.10 4.90
C CYS A 187 -13.40 -1.33 5.94
N PRO A 188 -13.15 -1.03 7.23
CA PRO A 188 -14.18 -1.15 8.24
C PRO A 188 -15.24 -0.06 8.04
N VAL A 189 -16.48 -0.35 8.41
CA VAL A 189 -17.54 0.66 8.40
C VAL A 189 -17.41 1.53 9.65
N LYS A 190 -17.33 2.84 9.45
CA LYS A 190 -17.16 3.81 10.52
C LYS A 190 -18.50 4.32 11.01
N LYS A 191 -18.70 4.26 12.33
CA LYS A 191 -19.81 4.93 13.01
C LYS A 191 -19.28 6.19 13.68
N TYR A 192 -19.58 7.33 13.07
CA TYR A 192 -19.18 8.64 13.58
C TYR A 192 -20.05 9.09 14.77
N HIS A 193 -19.40 9.78 15.71
CA HIS A 193 -20.01 10.45 16.87
C HIS A 193 -19.82 11.98 16.80
N SER A 194 -18.87 12.44 15.97
CA SER A 194 -18.64 13.82 15.55
C SER A 194 -17.93 13.82 14.20
N ASP A 195 -17.68 14.98 13.60
CA ASP A 195 -16.91 15.08 12.35
C ASP A 195 -15.47 14.53 12.45
N THR A 196 -14.94 14.38 13.66
CA THR A 196 -13.54 13.99 13.92
C THR A 196 -13.41 12.71 14.74
N SER A 197 -14.50 12.18 15.26
CA SER A 197 -14.50 11.00 16.13
C SER A 197 -15.42 9.91 15.58
N ALA A 198 -14.88 8.71 15.43
CA ALA A 198 -15.62 7.53 15.00
C ALA A 198 -15.18 6.28 15.75
N SER A 199 -16.10 5.34 15.88
CA SER A 199 -15.81 3.97 16.33
C SER A 199 -16.02 2.99 15.17
N TYR A 200 -15.19 1.96 15.09
CA TYR A 200 -15.32 0.90 14.10
C TYR A 200 -14.71 -0.41 14.60
N SER A 201 -15.04 -1.51 13.92
CA SER A 201 -14.40 -2.80 14.12
C SER A 201 -14.26 -3.51 12.77
N TRP A 202 -13.33 -4.45 12.69
CA TRP A 202 -13.12 -5.26 11.48
C TRP A 202 -14.14 -6.40 11.32
N GLY A 203 -15.05 -6.57 12.30
CA GLY A 203 -16.16 -7.53 12.19
C GLY A 203 -17.28 -7.05 11.27
N TRP A 204 -17.32 -5.74 10.96
CA TRP A 204 -18.26 -5.15 10.01
C TRP A 204 -17.48 -4.28 9.02
N LYS A 205 -17.24 -4.82 7.83
CA LYS A 205 -16.39 -4.23 6.79
C LYS A 205 -17.09 -4.20 5.45
N ARG A 206 -16.68 -3.24 4.61
CA ARG A 206 -16.95 -3.25 3.16
C ARG A 206 -15.79 -3.91 2.48
N THR A 207 -16.08 -4.62 1.40
CA THR A 207 -15.08 -5.20 0.52
C THR A 207 -15.34 -4.74 -0.91
N SER A 208 -14.30 -4.75 -1.73
CA SER A 208 -14.43 -4.47 -3.16
C SER A 208 -13.22 -5.03 -3.91
N TRP A 209 -13.32 -5.05 -5.23
CA TRP A 209 -12.21 -5.30 -6.13
C TRP A 209 -11.82 -4.01 -6.83
N VAL A 210 -10.51 -3.83 -7.02
CA VAL A 210 -9.95 -2.79 -7.88
C VAL A 210 -8.99 -3.41 -8.87
N TYR A 211 -8.78 -2.75 -10.00
CA TYR A 211 -7.88 -3.20 -11.05
C TYR A 211 -6.84 -2.11 -11.37
N GLY A 212 -5.68 -2.53 -11.89
CA GLY A 212 -4.70 -1.65 -12.52
C GLY A 212 -3.70 -2.47 -13.34
N GLU A 213 -3.09 -1.87 -14.36
CA GLU A 213 -2.10 -2.55 -15.20
C GLU A 213 -0.81 -2.84 -14.43
N SER A 214 -0.53 -2.07 -13.37
CA SER A 214 0.50 -2.35 -12.38
C SER A 214 -0.09 -2.44 -10.97
N PHE A 215 0.65 -3.07 -10.05
CA PHE A 215 0.23 -3.13 -8.65
C PHE A 215 0.11 -1.73 -8.03
N GLU A 216 0.98 -0.79 -8.40
CA GLU A 216 0.93 0.60 -7.93
C GLU A 216 -0.33 1.33 -8.42
N GLU A 217 -0.78 1.06 -9.64
CA GLU A 217 -2.05 1.59 -10.15
C GLU A 217 -3.24 0.98 -9.41
N ALA A 218 -3.26 -0.33 -9.23
CA ALA A 218 -4.31 -1.01 -8.46
C ALA A 218 -4.34 -0.50 -7.00
N PHE A 219 -3.17 -0.29 -6.40
CA PHE A 219 -3.04 0.28 -5.06
C PHE A 219 -3.58 1.71 -5.00
N LYS A 220 -3.27 2.55 -6.00
CA LYS A 220 -3.84 3.90 -6.11
C LYS A 220 -5.38 3.85 -6.16
N ASN A 221 -5.94 2.93 -6.95
CA ASN A 221 -7.40 2.74 -7.02
C ASN A 221 -7.98 2.27 -5.67
N ALA A 222 -7.28 1.38 -4.95
CA ALA A 222 -7.66 0.95 -3.60
C ALA A 222 -7.69 2.10 -2.60
N THR A 223 -6.68 2.98 -2.62
CA THR A 223 -6.63 4.13 -1.70
C THR A 223 -7.74 5.15 -1.99
N ALA A 224 -8.04 5.40 -3.27
CA ALA A 224 -9.13 6.28 -3.67
C ALA A 224 -10.49 5.72 -3.25
N TRP A 225 -10.66 4.39 -3.34
CA TRP A 225 -11.85 3.70 -2.83
C TRP A 225 -12.01 3.86 -1.32
N ALA A 226 -10.95 3.64 -0.54
CA ALA A 226 -10.96 3.79 0.91
C ALA A 226 -11.39 5.21 1.35
N ASP A 227 -10.88 6.24 0.66
CA ASP A 227 -11.27 7.64 0.92
C ASP A 227 -12.77 7.87 0.65
N ARG A 228 -13.31 7.32 -0.44
CA ARG A 228 -14.76 7.39 -0.72
C ARG A 228 -15.59 6.70 0.36
N MET A 229 -15.17 5.52 0.82
CA MET A 229 -15.91 4.79 1.86
C MET A 229 -15.95 5.56 3.18
N LYS A 230 -14.83 6.19 3.55
CA LYS A 230 -14.76 7.09 4.71
C LYS A 230 -15.72 8.28 4.56
N GLN A 231 -15.75 8.89 3.37
CA GLN A 231 -16.62 10.03 3.10
C GLN A 231 -18.10 9.64 3.17
N ILE A 232 -18.48 8.49 2.61
CA ILE A 232 -19.86 7.97 2.68
C ILE A 232 -20.32 7.78 4.13
N ASP A 233 -19.45 7.25 5.01
CA ASP A 233 -19.79 7.06 6.43
C ASP A 233 -19.95 8.39 7.16
N LEU A 234 -19.13 9.39 6.82
CA LEU A 234 -19.24 10.74 7.37
C LEU A 234 -20.51 11.45 6.89
N ASP A 235 -20.84 11.35 5.60
CA ASP A 235 -22.04 11.99 5.03
C ASP A 235 -23.32 11.36 5.61
N LYS A 236 -23.34 10.04 5.81
CA LYS A 236 -24.43 9.34 6.52
C LYS A 236 -24.62 9.82 7.95
N PHE A 237 -23.54 10.20 8.62
CA PHE A 237 -23.61 10.78 9.97
C PHE A 237 -24.19 12.20 9.93
N LYS A 238 -23.71 13.05 9.02
CA LYS A 238 -24.18 14.44 8.87
C LYS A 238 -25.67 14.51 8.52
N ALA A 239 -26.12 13.70 7.56
CA ALA A 239 -27.53 13.63 7.19
C ALA A 239 -28.44 13.26 8.38
N LYS A 240 -27.99 12.34 9.24
CA LYS A 240 -28.74 11.96 10.45
C LYS A 240 -28.81 13.08 11.49
N GLN A 241 -27.79 13.93 11.60
CA GLN A 241 -27.83 15.08 12.50
C GLN A 241 -28.84 16.11 12.02
N GLU A 242 -28.84 16.43 10.72
CA GLU A 242 -29.80 17.37 10.10
C GLU A 242 -31.25 16.90 10.29
N GLU A 243 -31.54 15.60 10.12
CA GLU A 243 -32.86 15.02 10.37
C GLU A 243 -33.29 15.11 11.86
N THR A 244 -32.32 15.08 12.79
CA THR A 244 -32.59 15.17 14.23
C THR A 244 -32.80 16.62 14.69
N GLU A 245 -32.19 17.60 14.01
CA GLU A 245 -32.36 19.03 14.30
C GLU A 245 -33.65 19.62 13.71
N THR A 246 -34.25 18.94 12.73
CA THR A 246 -35.47 19.40 12.03
C THR A 246 -36.78 18.85 12.64
N ASN A 247 -36.69 17.93 13.61
CA ASN A 247 -37.82 17.32 14.34
C ASN A 247 -37.88 17.76 15.80
#